data_AF-A0A3M8G0Q8-F1
#
_entry.id   AF-A0A3M8G0Q8-F1
#
_cell.length_a   1.000
_cell.length_b   1.000
_cell.length_c   1.000
_cell.angle_alpha   90.00
_cell.angle_beta   90.00
_cell.angle_gamma   90.00
#
_symmetry.space_group_name_H-M   'P 1'
#
loop_
_entity.id
_entity.type
_entity.pdbx_description
1 polymer ?
#
loop_
_entity_poly.entity_id
_entity_poly.type
_entity_poly.pdbx_seq_one_letter_code
_entity_poly.pdbx_strand_id
1 'polypeptide(L)'
;MGNEAYFDKWKVGSKNLSGDKIIKVYHRKEKKFLIYETEKSDLVSFNTIPNSHYSKNLILIEKELSLIKGLLRRKSQKKIFNPRIAAAIKCAFYDEVKTSKIIIEDVLGSIAKYKVRRGRLVYLFGSICLGVLIVVLSSLLQFESTVPITLFHIMLFSVLGGFLSISTNLKNIEIDIESANNYIHFITGMTRIMISIISGFLASYVIESGLVLKSIINPENKIELVLVLIATSGFSERLIPNILEKFGNSVNN
;
A
#
# COMPACT_ATOMS: atom_id res chain seq x y z
N MET A 1 -9.54 -37.89 -39.06
CA MET A 1 -8.30 -37.66 -38.29
C MET A 1 -8.38 -36.25 -37.71
N GLY A 2 -9.04 -35.96 -36.59
CA GLY A 2 -9.01 -36.61 -35.30
C GLY A 2 -8.50 -35.55 -34.31
N ASN A 3 -9.33 -34.54 -33.99
CA ASN A 3 -9.03 -33.46 -33.02
C ASN A 3 -8.75 -33.96 -31.58
N GLU A 4 -8.67 -35.27 -31.40
CA GLU A 4 -8.63 -35.96 -30.12
C GLU A 4 -7.27 -35.91 -29.41
N ALA A 5 -6.18 -35.56 -30.11
CA ALA A 5 -4.82 -35.46 -29.52
C ALA A 5 -4.31 -34.01 -29.38
N TYR A 6 -5.20 -33.01 -29.53
CA TYR A 6 -4.76 -31.62 -29.71
C TYR A 6 -4.06 -31.03 -28.48
N PHE A 7 -4.60 -31.30 -27.27
CA PHE A 7 -4.09 -30.70 -26.03
C PHE A 7 -2.96 -31.51 -25.35
N ASP A 8 -2.72 -32.76 -25.76
CA ASP A 8 -1.71 -33.62 -25.12
C ASP A 8 -0.28 -33.18 -25.42
N LYS A 9 -0.10 -32.53 -26.58
CA LYS A 9 1.17 -31.92 -26.99
C LYS A 9 1.55 -30.69 -26.16
N TRP A 10 0.59 -30.09 -25.44
CA TRP A 10 0.79 -28.82 -24.76
C TRP A 10 1.11 -29.04 -23.29
N LYS A 11 2.40 -29.24 -23.00
CA LYS A 11 2.94 -29.46 -21.66
C LYS A 11 3.75 -28.23 -21.22
N VAL A 12 4.08 -28.15 -19.94
CA VAL A 12 5.02 -27.13 -19.47
C VAL A 12 6.31 -27.22 -20.28
N GLY A 13 6.77 -26.09 -20.82
CA GLY A 13 7.93 -26.01 -21.69
C GLY A 13 7.65 -26.07 -23.19
N SER A 14 6.48 -26.56 -23.63
CA SER A 14 6.10 -26.55 -25.05
C SER A 14 5.67 -25.16 -25.51
N LYS A 15 5.69 -24.91 -26.83
CA LYS A 15 5.15 -23.69 -27.44
C LYS A 15 3.64 -23.81 -27.67
N ASN A 16 2.91 -22.72 -27.42
CA ASN A 16 1.49 -22.60 -27.79
C ASN A 16 1.35 -22.31 -29.30
N LEU A 17 0.11 -22.07 -29.77
CA LEU A 17 -0.16 -21.71 -31.18
C LEU A 17 0.49 -20.40 -31.62
N SER A 18 0.71 -19.48 -30.70
CA SER A 18 1.39 -18.20 -30.94
C SER A 18 2.92 -18.32 -30.86
N GLY A 19 3.47 -19.52 -30.61
CA GLY A 19 4.89 -19.76 -30.45
C GLY A 19 5.47 -19.45 -29.06
N ASP A 20 4.64 -19.05 -28.10
CA ASP A 20 5.06 -18.70 -26.74
C ASP A 20 5.20 -19.95 -25.86
N LYS A 21 6.25 -19.97 -25.03
CA LYS A 21 6.52 -21.06 -24.11
C LYS A 21 5.48 -21.09 -22.99
N ILE A 22 4.88 -22.26 -22.77
CA ILE A 22 3.98 -22.52 -21.64
C ILE A 22 4.83 -22.68 -20.37
N ILE A 23 4.62 -21.81 -19.39
CA ILE A 23 5.33 -21.84 -18.11
C ILE A 23 4.59 -22.70 -17.10
N LYS A 24 3.25 -22.65 -17.11
CA LYS A 24 2.43 -23.33 -16.10
C LYS A 24 1.10 -23.76 -16.69
N VAL A 25 0.65 -24.96 -16.32
CA VAL A 25 -0.70 -25.46 -16.63
C VAL A 25 -1.49 -25.48 -15.33
N TYR A 26 -2.66 -24.84 -15.32
CA TYR A 26 -3.51 -24.76 -14.13
C TYR A 26 -4.56 -25.86 -14.10
N HIS A 27 -5.22 -26.08 -15.24
CA HIS A 27 -6.24 -27.11 -15.36
C HIS A 27 -6.21 -27.69 -16.78
N ARG A 28 -6.39 -29.00 -16.87
CA ARG A 28 -6.56 -29.72 -18.12
C ARG A 28 -7.81 -30.58 -17.99
N LYS A 29 -8.73 -30.46 -18.94
CA LYS A 29 -9.83 -31.40 -19.11
C LYS A 29 -9.70 -32.05 -20.47
N GLU A 30 -9.58 -33.38 -20.47
CA GLU A 30 -9.33 -34.15 -21.68
C GLU A 30 -10.26 -33.73 -22.81
N LYS A 31 -9.66 -33.43 -23.97
CA LYS A 31 -10.32 -33.08 -25.22
C LYS A 31 -11.32 -31.92 -25.15
N LYS A 32 -11.35 -31.13 -24.06
CA LYS A 32 -12.35 -30.05 -23.90
C LYS A 32 -11.70 -28.68 -23.82
N PHE A 33 -10.81 -28.49 -22.86
CA PHE A 33 -10.14 -27.21 -22.68
C PHE A 33 -8.82 -27.36 -21.90
N LEU A 34 -7.94 -26.38 -22.10
CA LEU A 34 -6.69 -26.22 -21.36
C LEU A 34 -6.59 -24.80 -20.83
N ILE A 35 -6.27 -24.65 -19.54
CA ILE A 35 -6.01 -23.36 -18.88
C ILE A 35 -4.54 -23.31 -18.48
N TYR A 36 -3.81 -22.32 -18.97
CA TYR A 36 -2.35 -22.25 -18.83
C TYR A 36 -1.82 -20.82 -18.81
N GLU A 37 -0.55 -20.65 -18.48
CA GLU A 37 0.17 -19.38 -18.47
C GLU A 37 1.40 -19.49 -19.37
N THR A 38 1.62 -18.45 -20.18
CA THR A 38 2.77 -18.35 -21.07
C THR A 38 3.74 -17.27 -20.60
N GLU A 39 4.94 -17.28 -21.18
CA GLU A 39 5.98 -16.30 -20.86
C GLU A 39 5.63 -14.86 -21.26
N LYS A 40 4.88 -14.68 -22.35
CA LYS A 40 4.50 -13.36 -22.87
C LYS A 40 3.10 -12.91 -22.48
N SER A 41 2.20 -13.83 -22.13
CA SER A 41 0.82 -13.45 -21.81
C SER A 41 0.75 -12.79 -20.44
N ASP A 42 0.06 -11.65 -20.39
CA ASP A 42 -0.16 -10.93 -19.13
C ASP A 42 -1.10 -11.66 -18.17
N LEU A 43 -1.92 -12.56 -18.68
CA LEU A 43 -2.93 -13.31 -17.93
C LEU A 43 -2.91 -14.80 -18.29
N VAL A 44 -3.65 -15.56 -17.49
CA VAL A 44 -4.00 -16.94 -17.81
C VAL A 44 -4.65 -16.99 -19.20
N SER A 45 -4.01 -17.71 -20.12
CA SER A 45 -4.56 -18.04 -21.42
C SER A 45 -5.34 -19.34 -21.34
N PHE A 46 -6.31 -19.51 -22.23
CA PHE A 46 -7.04 -20.74 -22.36
C PHE A 46 -7.21 -21.09 -23.84
N ASN A 47 -7.41 -22.37 -24.11
CA ASN A 47 -7.84 -22.84 -25.41
C ASN A 47 -9.00 -23.81 -25.25
N THR A 48 -9.96 -23.71 -26.17
CA THR A 48 -11.22 -24.47 -26.19
C THR A 48 -11.50 -24.93 -27.61
N ILE A 49 -12.40 -25.90 -27.77
CA ILE A 49 -12.90 -26.28 -29.09
C ILE A 49 -13.79 -25.13 -29.62
N PRO A 50 -13.57 -24.65 -30.86
CA PRO A 50 -14.43 -23.63 -31.49
C PRO A 50 -15.92 -24.03 -31.48
N ASN A 51 -16.82 -23.07 -31.29
CA ASN A 51 -18.29 -23.26 -31.26
C ASN A 51 -18.85 -24.16 -30.15
N SER A 52 -18.09 -24.38 -29.07
CA SER A 52 -18.58 -25.12 -27.91
C SER A 52 -19.38 -24.24 -26.94
N HIS A 53 -20.27 -24.84 -26.13
CA HIS A 53 -21.01 -24.15 -25.05
C HIS A 53 -20.07 -23.36 -24.10
N TYR A 54 -18.83 -23.85 -23.95
CA TYR A 54 -17.77 -23.24 -23.15
C TYR A 54 -17.42 -21.81 -23.57
N SER A 55 -17.52 -21.45 -24.86
CA SER A 55 -17.22 -20.09 -25.31
C SER A 55 -18.30 -19.08 -24.89
N LYS A 56 -19.58 -19.50 -24.82
CA LYS A 56 -20.69 -18.63 -24.41
C LYS A 56 -20.54 -18.16 -22.97
N ASN A 57 -20.19 -19.05 -22.06
CA ASN A 57 -20.02 -18.70 -20.64
C ASN A 57 -18.81 -17.80 -20.38
N LEU A 58 -17.75 -17.96 -21.17
CA LEU A 58 -16.57 -17.10 -21.10
C LEU A 58 -16.89 -15.66 -21.47
N ILE A 59 -17.70 -15.45 -22.51
CA ILE A 59 -18.15 -14.12 -22.93
C ILE A 59 -18.85 -13.40 -21.77
N LEU A 60 -19.59 -14.14 -20.92
CA LEU A 60 -20.29 -13.58 -19.75
C LEU A 60 -19.38 -13.07 -18.63
N ILE A 61 -18.09 -13.43 -18.65
CA ILE A 61 -17.07 -13.00 -17.66
C ILE A 61 -15.89 -12.27 -18.31
N GLU A 62 -15.91 -12.09 -19.64
CA GLU A 62 -14.80 -11.56 -20.42
C GLU A 62 -14.50 -10.11 -20.04
N LYS A 63 -15.55 -9.31 -19.81
CA LYS A 63 -15.43 -7.93 -19.36
C LYS A 63 -14.64 -7.85 -18.06
N GLU A 64 -14.98 -8.65 -17.07
CA GLU A 64 -14.32 -8.66 -15.77
C GLU A 64 -12.88 -9.21 -15.84
N LEU A 65 -12.64 -10.23 -16.67
CA LEU A 65 -11.29 -10.71 -16.94
C LEU A 65 -10.41 -9.62 -17.59
N SER A 66 -10.98 -8.83 -18.50
CA SER A 66 -10.27 -7.69 -19.13
C SER A 66 -9.91 -6.61 -18.11
N LEU A 67 -10.80 -6.33 -17.14
CA LEU A 67 -10.53 -5.42 -16.03
C LEU A 67 -9.39 -5.94 -15.15
N ILE A 68 -9.41 -7.23 -14.79
CA ILE A 68 -8.31 -7.85 -14.04
C ILE A 68 -6.99 -7.74 -14.83
N LYS A 69 -7.01 -7.90 -16.16
CA LYS A 69 -5.83 -7.72 -17.03
C LYS A 69 -5.22 -6.34 -16.87
N GLY A 70 -6.05 -5.30 -16.95
CA GLY A 70 -5.62 -3.92 -16.81
C GLY A 70 -5.03 -3.60 -15.43
N LEU A 71 -5.50 -4.30 -14.40
CA LEU A 71 -5.05 -4.12 -13.01
C LEU A 71 -3.76 -4.89 -12.68
N LEU A 72 -3.51 -6.03 -13.32
CA LEU A 72 -2.35 -6.91 -13.06
C LEU A 72 -1.14 -6.57 -13.94
N ARG A 73 -0.41 -5.51 -13.59
CA ARG A 73 0.80 -5.13 -14.33
C ARG A 73 2.06 -5.91 -13.94
N ARG A 74 2.20 -6.30 -12.66
CA ARG A 74 3.47 -6.84 -12.14
C ARG A 74 3.48 -8.37 -12.11
N LYS A 75 4.62 -8.97 -12.49
CA LYS A 75 4.85 -10.43 -12.44
C LYS A 75 4.58 -11.06 -11.06
N SER A 76 4.91 -10.35 -9.98
CA SER A 76 4.62 -10.82 -8.62
C SER A 76 3.13 -10.90 -8.30
N GLN A 77 2.31 -9.95 -8.80
CA GLN A 77 0.86 -9.99 -8.63
C GLN A 77 0.26 -11.13 -9.44
N LYS A 78 0.71 -11.32 -10.69
CA LYS A 78 0.29 -12.42 -11.56
C LYS A 78 0.49 -13.77 -10.88
N LYS A 79 1.66 -14.00 -10.26
CA LYS A 79 1.96 -15.24 -9.52
C LYS A 79 0.93 -15.54 -8.39
N ILE A 80 0.41 -14.50 -7.74
CA ILE A 80 -0.55 -14.61 -6.63
C ILE A 80 -1.97 -14.83 -7.15
N PHE A 81 -2.40 -14.09 -8.18
CA PHE A 81 -3.79 -14.04 -8.62
C PHE A 81 -4.13 -15.01 -9.77
N ASN A 82 -3.18 -15.35 -10.64
CA ASN A 82 -3.40 -16.25 -11.78
C ASN A 82 -4.01 -17.61 -11.39
N PRO A 83 -3.62 -18.28 -10.29
CA PRO A 83 -4.29 -19.53 -9.88
C PRO A 83 -5.79 -19.36 -9.61
N ARG A 84 -6.20 -18.23 -9.01
CA ARG A 84 -7.61 -17.94 -8.68
C ARG A 84 -8.41 -17.57 -9.93
N ILE A 85 -7.79 -16.82 -10.84
CA ILE A 85 -8.36 -16.50 -12.16
C ILE A 85 -8.56 -17.79 -12.97
N ALA A 86 -7.58 -18.68 -12.97
CA ALA A 86 -7.70 -19.99 -13.62
C ALA A 86 -8.83 -20.84 -13.01
N ALA A 87 -9.03 -20.78 -11.70
CA ALA A 87 -10.16 -21.43 -11.04
C ALA A 87 -11.51 -20.84 -11.45
N ALA A 88 -11.61 -19.51 -11.61
CA ALA A 88 -12.82 -18.87 -12.10
C ALA A 88 -13.15 -19.30 -13.55
N ILE A 89 -12.16 -19.22 -14.45
CA ILE A 89 -12.29 -19.68 -15.84
C ILE A 89 -12.71 -21.16 -15.88
N LYS A 90 -12.13 -21.99 -15.01
CA LYS A 90 -12.52 -23.39 -14.85
C LYS A 90 -14.01 -23.49 -14.50
N CYS A 91 -14.50 -22.79 -13.48
CA CYS A 91 -15.93 -22.80 -13.11
C CYS A 91 -16.84 -22.35 -14.27
N ALA A 92 -16.45 -21.32 -15.02
CA ALA A 92 -17.19 -20.91 -16.22
C ALA A 92 -17.25 -22.02 -17.28
N PHE A 93 -16.18 -22.80 -17.43
CA PHE A 93 -16.19 -24.00 -18.27
C PHE A 93 -16.98 -25.19 -17.72
N TYR A 94 -17.40 -25.19 -16.46
CA TYR A 94 -18.28 -26.21 -15.90
C TYR A 94 -19.74 -25.73 -15.80
N ASP A 95 -20.10 -24.67 -16.54
CA ASP A 95 -21.43 -24.04 -16.50
C ASP A 95 -21.80 -23.42 -15.13
N GLU A 96 -20.82 -23.29 -14.23
CA GLU A 96 -20.95 -22.64 -12.93
C GLU A 96 -20.63 -21.15 -13.00
N VAL A 97 -21.32 -20.43 -13.91
CA VAL A 97 -21.04 -19.01 -14.18
C VAL A 97 -21.22 -18.13 -12.95
N LYS A 98 -22.21 -18.43 -12.10
CA LYS A 98 -22.45 -17.71 -10.84
C LYS A 98 -21.23 -17.82 -9.90
N THR A 99 -20.71 -19.03 -9.71
CA THR A 99 -19.52 -19.29 -8.90
C THR A 99 -18.30 -18.59 -9.49
N SER A 100 -18.13 -18.63 -10.81
CA SER A 100 -17.04 -17.91 -11.49
C SER A 100 -17.07 -16.41 -11.22
N LYS A 101 -18.26 -15.78 -11.26
CA LYS A 101 -18.42 -14.34 -10.98
C LYS A 101 -18.04 -14.01 -9.54
N ILE A 102 -18.48 -14.81 -8.57
CA ILE A 102 -18.10 -14.64 -7.16
C ILE A 102 -16.57 -14.72 -6.98
N ILE A 103 -15.90 -15.69 -7.63
CA ILE A 103 -14.44 -15.81 -7.57
C ILE A 103 -13.76 -14.58 -8.18
N ILE A 104 -14.25 -14.09 -9.32
CA ILE A 104 -13.71 -12.90 -10.01
C ILE A 104 -13.87 -11.64 -9.15
N GLU A 105 -15.04 -11.44 -8.55
CA GLU A 105 -15.32 -10.32 -7.65
C GLU A 105 -14.39 -10.35 -6.43
N ASP A 106 -14.17 -11.53 -5.84
CA ASP A 106 -13.22 -11.68 -4.73
C ASP A 106 -11.76 -11.43 -5.18
N VAL A 107 -11.38 -11.85 -6.39
CA VAL A 107 -10.07 -11.53 -6.96
C VAL A 107 -9.91 -10.02 -7.15
N LEU A 108 -10.91 -9.32 -7.70
CA LEU A 108 -10.91 -7.87 -7.86
C LEU A 108 -10.78 -7.16 -6.51
N GLY A 109 -11.58 -7.55 -5.52
CA GLY A 109 -11.50 -7.02 -4.15
C GLY A 109 -10.13 -7.28 -3.51
N SER A 110 -9.54 -8.45 -3.75
CA SER A 110 -8.21 -8.81 -3.26
C SER A 110 -7.10 -7.98 -3.93
N ILE A 111 -7.21 -7.69 -5.23
CA ILE A 111 -6.28 -6.81 -5.96
C ILE A 111 -6.35 -5.38 -5.40
N ALA A 112 -7.55 -4.87 -5.16
CA ALA A 112 -7.75 -3.55 -4.56
C ALA A 112 -7.13 -3.48 -3.15
N LYS A 113 -7.43 -4.45 -2.28
CA LYS A 113 -6.82 -4.57 -0.94
C LYS A 113 -5.30 -4.66 -1.01
N TYR A 114 -4.75 -5.39 -1.99
CA TYR A 114 -3.30 -5.49 -2.20
C TYR A 114 -2.69 -4.12 -2.56
N LYS A 115 -3.31 -3.37 -3.48
CA LYS A 115 -2.86 -2.02 -3.86
C LYS A 115 -2.87 -1.06 -2.65
N VAL A 116 -3.95 -1.05 -1.87
CA VAL A 116 -4.06 -0.23 -0.64
C VAL A 116 -2.95 -0.57 0.35
N ARG A 117 -2.74 -1.87 0.64
CA ARG A 117 -1.66 -2.31 1.54
C ARG A 117 -0.29 -1.86 1.04
N ARG A 118 -0.03 -1.99 -0.25
CA ARG A 118 1.23 -1.55 -0.85
C ARG A 118 1.41 -0.04 -0.74
N GLY A 119 0.37 0.75 -1.02
CA GLY A 119 0.40 2.21 -0.87
C GLY A 119 0.73 2.62 0.57
N ARG A 120 0.10 1.98 1.56
CA ARG A 120 0.41 2.19 2.99
C ARG A 120 1.85 1.86 3.35
N LEU A 121 2.41 0.78 2.80
CA LEU A 121 3.82 0.43 3.02
C LEU A 121 4.77 1.46 2.40
N VAL A 122 4.49 1.93 1.18
CA VAL A 122 5.30 2.95 0.52
C VAL A 122 5.24 4.28 1.28
N TYR A 123 4.05 4.65 1.74
CA TYR A 123 3.84 5.81 2.61
C TYR A 123 4.69 5.70 3.89
N LEU A 124 4.58 4.58 4.61
CA LEU A 124 5.35 4.34 5.83
C LEU A 124 6.85 4.37 5.56
N PHE A 125 7.29 3.80 4.44
CA PHE A 125 8.68 3.80 4.03
C PHE A 125 9.19 5.22 3.75
N GLY A 126 8.37 6.09 3.15
CA GLY A 126 8.69 7.50 2.97
C GLY A 126 8.90 8.22 4.30
N SER A 127 8.02 7.99 5.27
CA SER A 127 8.15 8.55 6.62
C SER A 127 9.40 8.06 7.33
N ILE A 128 9.70 6.76 7.28
CA ILE A 128 10.90 6.18 7.89
C ILE A 128 12.16 6.77 7.24
N CYS A 129 12.20 6.81 5.91
CA CYS A 129 13.37 7.30 5.17
C CYS A 129 13.72 8.74 5.56
N LEU A 130 12.74 9.64 5.56
CA LEU A 130 12.97 11.02 5.97
C LEU A 130 13.29 11.14 7.46
N GLY A 131 12.59 10.39 8.32
CA GLY A 131 12.86 10.39 9.76
C GLY A 131 14.29 9.97 10.09
N VAL A 132 14.78 8.89 9.48
CA VAL A 132 16.16 8.42 9.63
C VAL A 132 17.14 9.44 9.08
N LEU A 133 16.88 10.02 7.90
CA LEU A 133 17.74 11.04 7.31
C LEU A 133 17.91 12.24 8.24
N ILE A 134 16.82 12.73 8.83
CA ILE A 134 16.84 13.88 9.74
C ILE A 134 17.60 13.53 11.02
N VAL A 135 17.32 12.37 11.63
CA VAL A 135 18.03 11.95 12.85
C VAL A 135 19.53 11.80 12.59
N VAL A 136 19.94 11.22 11.46
CA VAL A 136 21.35 11.08 11.08
C VAL A 136 21.98 12.46 10.87
N LEU A 137 21.33 13.35 10.11
CA LEU A 137 21.85 14.69 9.85
C LEU A 137 22.00 15.49 11.16
N SER A 138 20.99 15.46 12.03
CA SER A 138 21.05 16.12 13.33
C SER A 138 22.16 15.54 14.22
N SER A 139 22.39 14.22 14.16
CA SER A 139 23.47 13.57 14.92
C SER A 139 24.86 13.99 14.43
N LEU A 140 25.05 14.07 13.11
CA LEU A 140 26.31 14.52 12.50
C LEU A 140 26.61 15.97 12.87
N LEU A 141 25.61 16.86 12.75
CA LEU A 141 25.76 18.27 13.11
C LEU A 141 26.03 18.47 14.62
N GLN A 142 25.42 17.64 15.46
CA GLN A 142 25.67 17.63 16.91
C GLN A 142 27.11 17.24 17.23
N PHE A 143 27.68 16.26 16.51
CA PHE A 143 29.06 15.82 16.68
C PHE A 143 30.07 16.93 16.39
N GLU A 144 29.80 17.76 15.37
CA GLU A 144 30.59 18.95 15.05
C GLU A 144 30.32 20.13 16.00
N SER A 145 29.47 19.96 17.02
CA SER A 145 29.04 21.01 17.97
C SER A 145 28.40 22.23 17.31
N THR A 146 27.92 22.09 16.07
CA THR A 146 27.28 23.19 15.32
C THR A 146 25.85 23.45 15.77
N VAL A 147 25.19 22.43 16.33
CA VAL A 147 23.78 22.47 16.74
C VAL A 147 23.68 22.32 18.26
N PRO A 148 22.89 23.17 18.95
CA PRO A 148 22.58 22.98 20.36
C PRO A 148 21.89 21.65 20.63
N ILE A 149 22.26 21.00 21.73
CA ILE A 149 21.71 19.70 22.12
C ILE A 149 20.18 19.73 22.27
N THR A 150 19.61 20.88 22.61
CA THR A 150 18.16 21.08 22.69
C THR A 150 17.47 20.92 21.33
N LEU A 151 18.06 21.46 20.25
CA LEU A 151 17.52 21.33 18.90
C LEU A 151 17.59 19.88 18.39
N PHE A 152 18.68 19.17 18.73
CA PHE A 152 18.80 17.74 18.44
C PHE A 152 17.65 16.94 19.08
N HIS A 153 17.39 17.18 20.37
CA HIS A 153 16.30 16.51 21.07
C HIS A 153 14.93 16.88 20.49
N ILE A 154 14.68 18.16 20.18
CA ILE A 154 13.42 18.59 19.54
C ILE A 154 13.20 17.81 18.25
N MET A 155 14.19 17.75 17.36
CA MET A 155 14.07 17.01 16.09
C MET A 155 13.82 15.53 16.31
N LEU A 156 14.58 14.88 17.20
CA LEU A 156 14.44 13.45 17.49
C LEU A 156 13.04 13.10 18.02
N PHE A 157 12.58 13.79 19.07
CA PHE A 157 11.29 13.50 19.68
C PHE A 157 10.11 13.89 18.78
N SER A 158 10.26 14.92 17.94
CA SER A 158 9.25 15.25 16.93
C SER A 158 9.13 14.19 15.85
N VAL A 159 10.26 13.66 15.36
CA VAL A 159 10.26 12.57 14.37
C VAL A 159 9.62 11.32 14.97
N LEU A 160 9.97 10.97 16.21
CA LEU A 160 9.39 9.83 16.93
C LEU A 160 7.88 10.00 17.12
N GLY A 161 7.42 11.17 17.56
CA GLY A 161 6.00 11.49 17.71
C GLY A 161 5.23 11.33 16.40
N GLY A 162 5.74 11.91 15.31
CA GLY A 162 5.13 11.83 13.99
C GLY A 162 5.10 10.40 13.44
N PHE A 163 6.19 9.66 13.62
CA PHE A 163 6.26 8.25 13.22
C PHE A 163 5.26 7.38 13.97
N LEU A 164 5.11 7.59 15.29
CA LEU A 164 4.11 6.89 16.10
C LEU A 164 2.69 7.22 15.62
N SER A 165 2.39 8.49 15.35
CA SER A 165 1.08 8.93 14.84
C SER A 165 0.71 8.24 13.53
N ILE A 166 1.67 8.17 12.60
CA ILE A 166 1.52 7.46 11.33
C ILE A 166 1.28 5.97 11.57
N SER A 167 2.04 5.36 12.46
CA SER A 167 1.97 3.92 12.75
C SER A 167 0.62 3.54 13.38
N THR A 168 0.11 4.33 14.31
CA THR A 168 -1.20 4.11 14.94
C THR A 168 -2.36 4.33 13.96
N ASN A 169 -2.22 5.26 13.02
CA ASN A 169 -3.27 5.61 12.06
C ASN A 169 -3.15 4.92 10.70
N LEU A 170 -2.19 4.01 10.49
CA LEU A 170 -1.91 3.37 9.20
C LEU A 170 -3.15 2.71 8.56
N LYS A 171 -4.06 2.16 9.38
CA LYS A 171 -5.31 1.53 8.91
C LYS A 171 -6.33 2.52 8.35
N ASN A 172 -6.27 3.78 8.79
CA ASN A 172 -7.21 4.84 8.43
C ASN A 172 -6.68 5.74 7.31
N ILE A 173 -5.43 5.55 6.89
CA ILE A 173 -4.88 6.28 5.74
C ILE A 173 -5.63 5.85 4.48
N GLU A 174 -6.33 6.82 3.90
CA GLU A 174 -6.95 6.73 2.59
C GLU A 174 -5.85 6.69 1.53
N ILE A 175 -5.80 5.59 0.80
CA ILE A 175 -4.88 5.43 -0.32
C ILE A 175 -5.72 5.48 -1.58
N ASP A 176 -5.46 6.49 -2.40
CA ASP A 176 -6.00 6.55 -3.73
C ASP A 176 -5.42 5.42 -4.59
N ILE A 177 -6.30 4.53 -5.04
CA ILE A 177 -5.96 3.33 -5.81
C ILE A 177 -5.75 3.68 -7.29
N GLU A 178 -6.33 4.79 -7.76
CA GLU A 178 -6.35 5.22 -9.15
C GLU A 178 -5.06 5.94 -9.52
N SER A 179 -4.59 6.86 -8.67
CA SER A 179 -3.36 7.61 -8.94
C SER A 179 -2.09 6.76 -8.95
N ALA A 180 -2.13 5.52 -8.41
CA ALA A 180 -1.19 4.39 -8.53
C ALA A 180 0.33 4.66 -8.53
N ASN A 181 0.73 5.89 -8.24
CA ASN A 181 2.09 6.35 -8.32
C ASN A 181 2.65 6.27 -6.91
N ASN A 182 3.44 5.22 -6.68
CA ASN A 182 4.14 5.00 -5.42
C ASN A 182 4.90 6.26 -4.96
N TYR A 183 5.36 7.10 -5.90
CA TYR A 183 6.05 8.35 -5.60
C TYR A 183 5.18 9.32 -4.79
N ILE A 184 3.89 9.45 -5.12
CA ILE A 184 2.98 10.35 -4.41
C ILE A 184 2.83 9.88 -2.96
N HIS A 185 2.54 8.59 -2.74
CA HIS A 185 2.42 8.04 -1.38
C HIS A 185 3.71 8.21 -0.57
N PHE A 186 4.87 8.02 -1.21
CA PHE A 186 6.17 8.22 -0.57
C PHE A 186 6.35 9.67 -0.11
N ILE A 187 6.09 10.65 -0.99
CA ILE A 187 6.13 12.07 -0.65
C ILE A 187 5.14 12.40 0.47
N THR A 188 3.91 11.90 0.40
CA THR A 188 2.92 12.16 1.46
C THR A 188 3.39 11.63 2.82
N GLY A 189 4.09 10.50 2.85
CA GLY A 189 4.72 10.01 4.07
C GLY A 189 5.83 10.92 4.60
N MET A 190 6.64 11.50 3.70
CA MET A 190 7.69 12.48 4.05
C MET A 190 7.10 13.79 4.58
N THR A 191 6.10 14.36 3.90
CA THR A 191 5.50 15.64 4.31
C THR A 191 4.91 15.57 5.71
N ARG A 192 4.39 14.41 6.11
CA ARG A 192 3.87 14.17 7.47
C ARG A 192 4.95 14.26 8.55
N ILE A 193 6.14 13.73 8.29
CA ILE A 193 7.28 13.89 9.21
C ILE A 193 7.73 15.35 9.27
N MET A 194 7.75 16.06 8.14
CA MET A 194 8.05 17.50 8.13
C MET A 194 7.06 18.30 8.99
N ILE A 195 5.76 18.04 8.87
CA ILE A 195 4.72 18.69 9.68
C ILE A 195 4.92 18.38 11.17
N SER A 196 5.26 17.14 11.50
CA SER A 196 5.56 16.73 12.88
C SER A 196 6.71 17.53 13.47
N ILE A 197 7.80 17.72 12.70
CA ILE A 197 8.97 18.50 13.12
C ILE A 197 8.58 19.97 13.35
N ILE A 198 7.87 20.58 12.40
CA ILE A 198 7.39 21.97 12.55
C ILE A 198 6.54 22.11 13.80
N SER A 199 5.65 21.14 14.08
CA SER A 199 4.81 21.11 15.27
C SER A 199 5.62 21.01 16.56
N GLY A 200 6.70 20.21 16.55
CA GLY A 200 7.65 20.14 17.66
C GLY A 200 8.38 21.44 17.95
N PHE A 201 8.85 22.13 16.90
CA PHE A 201 9.47 23.46 17.02
C PHE A 201 8.48 24.50 17.57
N LEU A 202 7.24 24.53 17.07
CA LEU A 202 6.21 25.43 17.59
C LEU A 202 5.93 25.14 19.06
N ALA A 203 5.83 23.85 19.44
CA ALA A 203 5.64 23.45 20.83
C ALA A 203 6.80 23.90 21.72
N SER A 204 8.06 23.79 21.27
CA SER A 204 9.20 24.26 22.06
C SER A 204 9.15 25.76 22.32
N TYR A 205 8.80 26.58 21.31
CA TYR A 205 8.62 28.02 21.48
C TYR A 205 7.48 28.37 22.46
N VAL A 206 6.35 27.66 22.38
CA VAL A 206 5.22 27.85 23.30
C VAL A 206 5.61 27.48 24.75
N ILE A 207 6.45 26.47 24.94
CA ILE A 207 6.94 26.11 26.28
C ILE A 207 7.95 27.14 26.79
N GLU A 208 8.89 27.58 25.96
CA GLU A 208 9.92 28.57 26.32
C GLU A 208 9.33 29.94 26.65
N SER A 209 8.27 30.36 25.93
CA SER A 209 7.54 31.60 26.24
C SER A 209 6.81 31.57 27.60
N GLY A 210 6.72 30.41 28.25
CA GLY A 210 6.07 30.25 29.54
C GLY A 210 4.54 30.35 29.48
N LEU A 211 3.95 30.30 28.29
CA LEU A 211 2.50 30.46 28.08
C LEU A 211 1.68 29.32 28.69
N VAL A 212 2.21 28.09 28.71
CA VAL A 212 1.40 26.89 29.03
C VAL A 212 1.78 26.24 30.37
N LEU A 213 2.99 26.44 30.90
CA LEU A 213 3.56 25.52 31.90
C LEU A 213 4.29 26.13 33.10
N LYS A 214 4.18 27.45 33.33
CA LYS A 214 4.80 28.09 34.52
C LYS A 214 4.35 27.47 35.85
N SER A 215 3.16 26.86 35.91
CA SER A 215 2.59 26.32 37.15
C SER A 215 2.76 24.81 37.34
N ILE A 216 3.18 24.06 36.31
CA ILE A 216 3.22 22.58 36.33
C ILE A 216 4.66 22.05 36.29
N ILE A 217 5.61 22.82 35.73
CA ILE A 217 7.00 22.40 35.62
C ILE A 217 7.72 22.65 36.94
N ASN A 218 7.98 21.58 37.69
CA ASN A 218 9.01 21.58 38.72
C ASN A 218 10.40 21.66 38.05
N PRO A 219 11.36 22.42 38.60
CA PRO A 219 12.67 22.63 38.00
C PRO A 219 13.47 21.33 37.82
N GLU A 220 13.22 20.31 38.65
CA GLU A 220 13.95 19.04 38.63
C GLU A 220 13.59 18.11 37.45
N ASN A 221 12.37 18.19 36.90
CA ASN A 221 11.90 17.31 35.80
C ASN A 221 11.57 18.08 34.51
N LYS A 222 12.13 19.28 34.37
CA LYS A 222 11.76 20.22 33.30
C LYS A 222 12.07 19.67 31.91
N ILE A 223 13.20 18.97 31.77
CA ILE A 223 13.66 18.48 30.46
C ILE A 223 12.79 17.31 30.00
N GLU A 224 12.55 16.33 30.87
CA GLU A 224 11.75 15.14 30.56
C GLU A 224 10.33 15.51 30.14
N LEU A 225 9.70 16.44 30.87
CA LEU A 225 8.34 16.91 30.56
C LEU A 225 8.29 17.64 29.21
N VAL A 226 9.30 18.48 28.92
CA VAL A 226 9.43 19.18 27.63
C VAL A 226 9.55 18.18 26.48
N LEU A 227 10.36 17.13 26.63
CA LEU A 227 10.56 16.11 25.60
C LEU A 227 9.28 15.29 25.35
N VAL A 228 8.56 14.92 26.40
CA VAL A 228 7.24 14.26 26.27
C VAL A 228 6.26 15.15 25.52
N LEU A 229 6.20 16.44 25.86
CA LEU A 229 5.31 17.38 25.20
C LEU A 229 5.64 17.56 23.71
N ILE A 230 6.92 17.66 23.37
CA ILE A 230 7.39 17.72 21.97
C ILE A 230 7.03 16.43 21.22
N ALA A 231 7.21 15.27 21.84
CA ALA A 231 6.79 14.01 21.23
C ALA A 231 5.27 13.96 21.00
N THR A 232 4.48 14.44 21.96
CA THR A 232 3.01 14.48 21.83
C THR A 232 2.52 15.53 20.84
N SER A 233 3.24 16.65 20.67
CA SER A 233 2.90 17.66 19.66
C SER A 233 3.20 17.15 18.25
N GLY A 234 4.31 16.43 18.07
CA GLY A 234 4.60 15.70 16.83
C GLY A 234 3.58 14.58 16.55
N PHE A 235 3.07 13.93 17.60
CA PHE A 235 2.00 12.94 17.46
C PHE A 235 0.69 13.55 16.95
N SER A 236 0.42 14.80 17.33
CA SER A 236 -0.90 15.37 17.16
C SER A 236 -0.90 16.59 16.27
N GLU A 237 -1.03 16.30 14.98
CA GLU A 237 -1.44 17.24 13.94
C GLU A 237 -2.77 17.94 14.28
N ARG A 238 -3.53 17.43 15.25
CA ARG A 238 -4.76 18.05 15.77
C ARG A 238 -4.58 18.76 17.11
N LEU A 239 -3.52 18.51 17.89
CA LEU A 239 -3.38 19.08 19.24
C LEU A 239 -3.09 20.56 19.17
N ILE A 240 -2.19 21.00 18.28
CA ILE A 240 -1.92 22.43 18.12
C ILE A 240 -3.17 23.17 17.60
N PRO A 241 -3.86 22.75 16.53
CA PRO A 241 -5.13 23.36 16.12
C PRO A 241 -6.18 23.35 17.22
N ASN A 242 -6.40 22.23 17.90
CA ASN A 242 -7.42 22.12 18.96
C ASN A 242 -7.10 23.00 20.18
N ILE A 243 -5.81 23.17 20.52
CA ILE A 243 -5.36 24.07 21.58
C ILE A 243 -5.60 25.52 21.15
N LEU A 244 -5.23 25.89 19.92
CA LEU A 244 -5.45 27.23 19.37
C LEU A 244 -6.94 27.59 19.28
N GLU A 245 -7.80 26.66 18.84
CA GLU A 245 -9.26 26.85 18.83
C GLU A 245 -9.83 27.08 20.23
N LYS A 246 -9.37 26.30 21.22
CA LYS A 246 -9.81 26.48 22.61
C LYS A 246 -9.38 27.83 23.18
N PHE A 247 -8.17 28.29 22.87
CA PHE A 247 -7.71 29.61 23.31
C PHE A 247 -8.44 30.74 22.57
N GLY A 248 -8.67 30.62 21.26
CA GLY A 248 -9.43 31.60 20.48
C GLY A 248 -10.86 31.77 20.99
N ASN A 249 -11.53 30.68 21.39
CA ASN A 249 -12.88 30.72 21.95
C ASN A 249 -12.92 31.22 23.41
N SER A 250 -11.82 31.08 24.16
CA SER A 250 -11.69 31.61 25.52
C SER A 250 -11.52 33.12 25.57
N VAL A 251 -11.07 33.76 24.48
CA VAL A 251 -10.87 35.22 24.41
C VAL A 251 -12.14 35.96 23.96
N ASN A 252 -13.09 35.23 23.37
CA ASN A 252 -14.37 35.77 22.86
C ASN A 252 -15.55 35.57 23.84
N ASN A 253 -15.31 35.06 25.04
CA ASN A 253 -16.27 34.98 26.16
C ASN A 253 -15.74 35.77 27.35
#